data_AF-A0A9X3CJ67-F1
#
_entry.id   AF-A0A9X3CJ67-F1
#
_cell.length_a   1.000
_cell.length_b   1.000
_cell.length_c   1.000
_cell.angle_alpha   90.00
_cell.angle_beta   90.00
_cell.angle_gamma   90.00
#
_symmetry.space_group_name_H-M   'P 1'
#
loop_
_entity.id
_entity.type
_entity.pdbx_description
1 polymer ?
#
loop_
_entity_poly.entity_id
_entity_poly.type
_entity_poly.pdbx_seq_one_letter_code
_entity_poly.pdbx_strand_id
1 'polypeptide(L)'
;MDIDWQAIASVAAVLALLLSQLPPISSMIRNGNLIIERGSFVSLTTGFGTPNMAIYVVLKNAGGRLVNIQKLRINVKTDHNNSFSLDGAAYYLMPTDTTNVHFNPVEIKSGEIWNYNVNFYELWGRTMMRDVRKLSSTIREDIQSDLMRAHAEERLGSAKASDVEHLHHIFEKNFKWLAGEYEATIEAIDRDDNVLALTTFEFTIFESESEELLNHKSEYKYGYGVCLPNSSKQSPLVIQLKS
;
A
#
# COMPACT_ATOMS: atom_id res chain seq x y z
N MET A 1 -35.18 39.68 -50.36
CA MET A 1 -35.56 39.05 -49.10
C MET A 1 -34.34 39.20 -48.21
N ASP A 2 -34.32 40.30 -47.45
CA ASP A 2 -33.12 40.69 -46.70
C ASP A 2 -32.99 39.80 -45.47
N ILE A 3 -31.79 39.27 -45.28
CA ILE A 3 -31.47 38.44 -44.12
C ILE A 3 -31.41 39.35 -42.91
N ASP A 4 -32.25 39.06 -41.91
CA ASP A 4 -32.27 39.79 -40.64
C ASP A 4 -31.02 39.42 -39.81
N TRP A 5 -29.98 40.24 -39.95
CA TRP A 5 -28.72 40.09 -39.23
C TRP A 5 -28.87 40.24 -37.71
N GLN A 6 -29.90 40.95 -37.23
CA GLN A 6 -30.16 41.06 -35.80
C GLN A 6 -30.67 39.73 -35.24
N ALA A 7 -31.58 39.07 -35.96
CA ALA A 7 -32.06 37.75 -35.60
C ALA A 7 -30.93 36.70 -35.55
N ILE A 8 -30.01 36.72 -36.54
CA ILE A 8 -28.84 35.82 -36.56
C ILE A 8 -27.91 36.12 -35.38
N ALA A 9 -27.63 37.39 -35.09
CA ALA A 9 -26.77 37.77 -33.98
C ALA A 9 -27.36 37.37 -32.61
N SER A 10 -28.67 37.53 -32.42
CA SER A 10 -29.37 37.10 -31.21
C SER A 10 -29.31 35.58 -31.03
N VAL A 11 -29.54 34.80 -32.09
CA VAL A 11 -29.44 33.34 -32.06
C VAL A 11 -28.00 32.89 -31.77
N ALA A 12 -27.00 33.50 -32.41
CA ALA A 12 -25.60 33.19 -32.17
C ALA A 12 -25.18 33.53 -30.72
N ALA A 13 -25.65 34.65 -30.18
CA ALA A 13 -25.38 35.05 -28.80
C ALA A 13 -26.00 34.07 -27.80
N VAL A 14 -27.25 33.65 -28.00
CA VAL A 14 -27.92 32.65 -27.14
C VAL A 14 -27.18 31.31 -27.20
N LEU A 15 -26.78 30.86 -28.40
CA LEU A 15 -26.01 29.63 -28.57
C LEU A 15 -24.63 29.72 -27.88
N ALA A 16 -23.93 30.85 -28.01
CA ALA A 16 -22.65 31.08 -27.33
C ALA A 16 -22.82 31.08 -25.80
N LEU A 17 -23.91 31.67 -25.31
CA LEU A 17 -24.24 31.68 -23.89
C LEU A 17 -24.53 30.27 -23.38
N LEU A 18 -25.31 29.46 -24.12
CA LEU A 18 -25.56 28.06 -23.77
C LEU A 18 -24.28 27.21 -23.82
N LEU A 19 -23.44 27.37 -24.84
CA LEU A 19 -22.20 26.62 -25.00
C LEU A 19 -21.13 27.01 -23.99
N SER A 20 -21.10 28.27 -23.52
CA SER A 20 -20.17 28.72 -22.48
C SER A 20 -20.52 28.21 -21.08
N GLN A 21 -21.79 27.85 -20.85
CA GLN A 21 -22.26 27.25 -19.60
C GLN A 21 -22.07 25.72 -19.59
N LEU A 22 -21.82 25.09 -20.74
CA LEU A 22 -21.52 23.66 -20.82
C LEU A 22 -20.02 23.43 -20.56
N PRO A 23 -19.66 22.38 -19.80
CA PRO A 23 -18.27 21.94 -19.74
C PRO A 23 -17.76 21.70 -21.17
N PRO A 24 -16.49 22.04 -21.48
CA PRO A 24 -15.98 22.06 -22.84
C PRO A 24 -16.21 20.69 -23.50
N ILE A 25 -16.99 20.63 -24.59
CA ILE A 25 -17.45 19.39 -25.26
C ILE A 25 -16.30 18.37 -25.49
N SER A 26 -15.07 18.87 -25.68
CA SER A 26 -13.85 18.06 -25.78
C SER A 26 -13.59 17.15 -24.57
N SER A 27 -14.01 17.52 -23.36
CA SER A 27 -13.90 16.68 -22.17
C SER A 27 -14.96 15.59 -22.15
N MET A 28 -16.17 15.79 -22.69
CA MET A 28 -17.20 14.75 -22.72
C MET A 28 -16.89 13.60 -23.70
N ILE A 29 -16.03 13.85 -24.70
CA ILE A 29 -15.67 12.87 -25.75
C ILE A 29 -14.43 12.05 -25.38
N ARG A 30 -13.60 12.50 -24.43
CA ARG A 30 -12.39 11.78 -24.02
C ARG A 30 -12.73 10.63 -23.05
N ASN A 31 -12.18 9.45 -23.32
CA ASN A 31 -12.23 8.32 -22.39
C ASN A 31 -11.57 8.68 -21.04
N GLY A 32 -11.83 7.87 -20.01
CA GLY A 32 -11.07 7.95 -18.76
C GLY A 32 -9.59 7.71 -19.06
N ASN A 33 -8.72 8.52 -18.48
CA ASN A 33 -7.27 8.40 -18.64
C ASN A 33 -6.65 8.58 -17.26
N LEU A 34 -6.38 7.46 -16.61
CA LEU A 34 -5.80 7.44 -15.28
C LEU A 34 -4.28 7.50 -15.39
N ILE A 35 -3.67 8.40 -14.63
CA ILE A 35 -2.22 8.52 -14.51
C ILE A 35 -1.87 8.16 -13.06
N ILE A 36 -0.85 7.33 -12.89
CA ILE A 36 -0.27 6.99 -11.59
C ILE A 36 1.09 7.66 -11.48
N GLU A 37 1.25 8.48 -10.46
CA GLU A 37 2.55 8.96 -10.01
C GLU A 37 2.85 8.35 -8.64
N ARG A 38 4.13 8.33 -8.29
CA ARG A 38 4.62 7.76 -7.03
C ARG A 38 5.53 8.75 -6.32
N GLY A 39 5.65 8.59 -5.01
CA GLY A 39 6.68 9.28 -4.22
C GLY A 39 8.09 8.85 -4.61
N SER A 40 9.08 9.57 -4.09
CA SER A 40 10.50 9.27 -4.32
C SER A 40 11.08 8.28 -3.31
N PHE A 41 10.29 7.86 -2.31
CA PHE A 41 10.71 6.96 -1.25
C PHE A 41 9.72 5.82 -1.09
N VAL A 42 10.26 4.65 -0.76
CA VAL A 42 9.50 3.47 -0.36
C VAL A 42 9.92 3.07 1.05
N SER A 43 8.95 2.67 1.87
CA SER A 43 9.20 2.11 3.19
C SER A 43 8.96 0.60 3.16
N LEU A 44 9.97 -0.20 3.47
CA LEU A 44 9.89 -1.65 3.54
C LEU A 44 9.81 -2.12 4.99
N THR A 45 8.90 -3.05 5.25
CA THR A 45 8.82 -3.75 6.53
C THR A 45 8.51 -5.23 6.30
N THR A 46 8.47 -5.99 7.38
CA THR A 46 8.02 -7.37 7.38
C THR A 46 7.19 -7.66 8.61
N GLY A 47 6.16 -8.47 8.46
CA GLY A 47 5.38 -9.05 9.55
C GLY A 47 5.35 -10.57 9.40
N PHE A 48 5.86 -11.31 10.38
CA PHE A 48 5.97 -12.78 10.31
C PHE A 48 6.68 -13.28 9.03
N GLY A 49 7.68 -12.52 8.56
CA GLY A 49 8.43 -12.80 7.34
C GLY A 49 7.78 -12.22 6.09
N THR A 50 6.46 -12.02 6.05
CA THR A 50 5.83 -11.54 4.81
C THR A 50 6.20 -10.10 4.50
N PRO A 51 6.48 -9.79 3.22
CA PRO A 51 6.84 -8.45 2.79
C PRO A 51 5.68 -7.47 2.91
N ASN A 52 5.99 -6.29 3.44
CA ASN A 52 5.10 -5.15 3.47
C ASN A 52 5.82 -3.95 2.84
N MET A 53 5.09 -3.16 2.06
CA MET A 53 5.63 -1.98 1.38
C MET A 53 4.67 -0.80 1.59
N ALA A 54 5.22 0.37 1.88
CA ALA A 54 4.45 1.62 1.89
C ALA A 54 5.06 2.63 0.93
N ILE A 55 4.23 3.26 0.10
CA ILE A 55 4.66 4.27 -0.86
C ILE A 55 3.56 5.32 -1.04
N TYR A 56 3.97 6.56 -1.28
CA TYR A 56 3.04 7.62 -1.64
C TYR A 56 2.57 7.42 -3.08
N VAL A 57 1.27 7.34 -3.31
CA VAL A 57 0.65 7.12 -4.61
C VAL A 57 -0.23 8.31 -4.95
N VAL A 58 -0.11 8.82 -6.16
CA VAL A 58 -0.97 9.86 -6.73
C VAL A 58 -1.70 9.28 -7.93
N LEU A 59 -3.02 9.32 -7.88
CA LEU A 59 -3.92 8.89 -8.94
C LEU A 59 -4.61 10.13 -9.50
N LYS A 60 -4.41 10.40 -10.78
CA LYS A 60 -4.97 11.57 -11.45
C LYS A 60 -5.77 11.14 -12.67
N ASN A 61 -7.03 11.54 -12.73
CA ASN A 61 -7.84 11.33 -13.93
C ASN A 61 -7.70 12.54 -14.87
N ALA A 62 -6.83 12.40 -15.88
CA ALA A 62 -6.64 13.38 -16.95
C ALA A 62 -7.67 13.21 -18.09
N GLY A 63 -8.53 12.20 -18.00
CA GLY A 63 -9.57 11.90 -18.97
C GLY A 63 -10.88 12.62 -18.70
N GLY A 64 -11.86 12.35 -19.56
CA GLY A 64 -13.17 13.00 -19.54
C GLY A 64 -14.26 12.28 -18.76
N ARG A 65 -14.06 10.97 -18.51
CA ARG A 65 -15.02 10.10 -17.83
C ARG A 65 -14.52 9.71 -16.45
N LEU A 66 -15.45 9.44 -15.54
CA LEU A 66 -15.16 8.89 -14.22
C LEU A 66 -14.41 7.55 -14.34
N VAL A 67 -13.38 7.37 -13.51
CA VAL A 67 -12.62 6.14 -13.40
C VAL A 67 -12.89 5.52 -12.04
N ASN A 68 -13.26 4.23 -12.02
CA ASN A 68 -13.50 3.49 -10.79
C ASN A 68 -12.36 2.50 -10.56
N ILE A 69 -11.63 2.67 -9.45
CA ILE A 69 -10.47 1.87 -9.09
C ILE A 69 -10.90 0.94 -7.97
N GLN A 70 -10.92 -0.36 -8.25
CA GLN A 70 -11.36 -1.38 -7.31
C GLN A 70 -10.24 -1.76 -6.34
N LYS A 71 -9.00 -1.81 -6.81
CA LYS A 71 -7.82 -2.16 -6.01
C LYS A 71 -6.55 -1.52 -6.58
N LEU A 72 -5.58 -1.35 -5.69
CA LEU A 72 -4.19 -1.10 -6.05
C LEU A 72 -3.36 -2.35 -5.77
N ARG A 73 -2.42 -2.66 -6.65
CA ARG A 73 -1.49 -3.78 -6.48
C ARG A 73 -0.07 -3.34 -6.78
N ILE A 74 0.90 -3.88 -6.07
CA ILE A 74 2.31 -3.82 -6.43
C ILE A 74 2.76 -5.23 -6.79
N ASN A 75 3.23 -5.40 -8.03
CA ASN A 75 3.96 -6.59 -8.44
C ASN A 75 5.45 -6.29 -8.31
N VAL A 76 6.16 -7.08 -7.49
CA VAL A 76 7.59 -6.95 -7.25
C VAL A 76 8.30 -8.11 -7.92
N LYS A 77 9.35 -7.80 -8.68
CA LYS A 77 10.25 -8.76 -9.31
C LYS A 77 11.67 -8.52 -8.82
N THR A 78 12.39 -9.63 -8.62
CA THR A 78 13.80 -9.65 -8.21
C THR A 78 14.67 -10.17 -9.34
N ASP A 79 15.97 -9.85 -9.29
CA ASP A 79 16.97 -10.35 -10.26
C ASP A 79 17.00 -11.88 -10.36
N HIS A 80 16.65 -12.59 -9.29
CA HIS A 80 16.61 -14.05 -9.24
C HIS A 80 15.32 -14.67 -9.80
N ASN A 81 14.54 -13.91 -10.57
CA ASN A 81 13.26 -14.33 -11.16
C ASN A 81 12.19 -14.75 -10.13
N ASN A 82 12.38 -14.40 -8.85
CA ASN A 82 11.31 -14.46 -7.87
C ASN A 82 10.42 -13.25 -8.04
N SER A 83 9.11 -13.48 -7.97
CA SER A 83 8.10 -12.42 -8.01
C SER A 83 7.06 -12.64 -6.94
N PHE A 84 6.55 -11.55 -6.38
CA PHE A 84 5.43 -11.58 -5.45
C PHE A 84 4.57 -10.33 -5.64
N SER A 85 3.32 -10.42 -5.20
CA SER A 85 2.34 -9.34 -5.32
C SER A 85 1.88 -8.90 -3.94
N LEU A 86 1.72 -7.58 -3.77
CA LEU A 86 1.21 -6.95 -2.57
C LEU A 86 -0.04 -6.15 -2.94
N ASP A 87 -1.12 -6.32 -2.20
CA ASP A 87 -2.37 -5.58 -2.44
C ASP A 87 -2.44 -4.38 -1.48
N GLY A 88 -2.86 -3.24 -2.01
CA GLY A 88 -3.08 -2.02 -1.24
C GLY A 88 -4.23 -2.22 -0.28
N ALA A 89 -3.93 -2.28 1.03
CA ALA A 89 -4.94 -2.62 2.04
C ALA A 89 -5.36 -1.43 2.90
N ALA A 90 -4.48 -0.44 3.07
CA ALA A 90 -4.78 0.73 3.91
C ALA A 90 -3.95 1.95 3.51
N TYR A 91 -4.41 3.15 3.88
CA TYR A 91 -3.70 4.40 3.67
C TYR A 91 -3.95 5.39 4.83
N TYR A 92 -3.10 6.40 4.95
CA TYR A 92 -3.25 7.48 5.94
C TYR A 92 -3.91 8.70 5.30
N LEU A 93 -4.91 9.32 5.96
CA LEU A 93 -5.59 10.51 5.43
C LEU A 93 -4.73 11.76 5.62
N MET A 94 -4.08 11.89 6.77
CA MET A 94 -3.15 12.97 7.07
C MET A 94 -1.78 12.40 7.50
N PRO A 95 -0.68 13.14 7.26
CA PRO A 95 0.66 12.72 7.69
C PRO A 95 0.79 12.51 9.20
N THR A 96 -0.09 13.15 10.00
CA THR A 96 -0.10 13.08 11.46
C THR A 96 -0.96 11.95 12.02
N ASP A 97 -1.69 11.24 11.16
CA ASP A 97 -2.62 10.20 11.62
C ASP A 97 -1.85 8.99 12.13
N THR A 98 -2.24 8.51 13.31
CA THR A 98 -1.71 7.28 13.91
C THR A 98 -2.51 6.04 13.51
N THR A 99 -3.69 6.24 12.90
CA THR A 99 -4.57 5.17 12.43
C THR A 99 -4.73 5.23 10.93
N ASN A 100 -4.76 4.06 10.31
CA ASN A 100 -4.98 3.93 8.87
C ASN A 100 -6.47 3.75 8.55
N VAL A 101 -6.83 4.09 7.32
CA VAL A 101 -8.14 3.80 6.72
C VAL A 101 -7.96 2.65 5.74
N HIS A 102 -8.87 1.67 5.76
CA HIS A 102 -8.84 0.57 4.81
C HIS A 102 -9.05 1.10 3.39
N PHE A 103 -8.27 0.57 2.45
CA PHE A 103 -8.48 0.85 1.04
C PHE A 103 -9.83 0.29 0.61
N ASN A 104 -10.69 1.17 0.12
CA ASN A 104 -11.98 0.84 -0.49
C ASN A 104 -11.96 1.32 -1.94
N PRO A 105 -12.83 0.79 -2.81
CA PRO A 105 -12.93 1.27 -4.18
C PRO A 105 -13.10 2.79 -4.25
N VAL A 106 -12.33 3.43 -5.13
CA VAL A 106 -12.29 4.90 -5.26
C VAL A 106 -12.80 5.30 -6.63
N GLU A 107 -13.67 6.30 -6.66
CA GLU A 107 -14.10 6.95 -7.89
C GLU A 107 -13.35 8.26 -8.07
N ILE A 108 -12.67 8.42 -9.21
CA ILE A 108 -11.91 9.64 -9.54
C ILE A 108 -12.59 10.32 -10.72
N LYS A 109 -13.18 11.50 -10.47
CA LYS A 109 -13.82 12.32 -11.52
C LYS A 109 -12.78 12.94 -12.44
N SER A 110 -13.22 13.40 -13.61
CA SER A 110 -12.37 14.14 -14.55
C SER A 110 -11.69 15.33 -13.85
N GLY A 111 -10.36 15.39 -13.88
CA GLY A 111 -9.55 16.43 -13.26
C GLY A 111 -9.27 16.25 -11.77
N GLU A 112 -9.85 15.23 -11.13
CA GLU A 112 -9.66 14.95 -9.71
C GLU A 112 -8.32 14.21 -9.46
N ILE A 113 -7.78 14.43 -8.26
CA ILE A 113 -6.56 13.80 -7.77
C ILE A 113 -6.87 13.11 -6.44
N TRP A 114 -6.52 11.84 -6.35
CA TRP A 114 -6.47 11.08 -5.11
C TRP A 114 -5.00 10.79 -4.77
N ASN A 115 -4.55 11.12 -3.57
CA ASN A 115 -3.14 10.95 -3.22
C ASN A 115 -2.94 10.63 -1.75
N TYR A 116 -2.28 9.52 -1.44
CA TYR A 116 -2.02 9.10 -0.06
C TYR A 116 -0.80 8.19 0.04
N ASN A 117 -0.26 8.06 1.25
CA ASN A 117 0.68 6.99 1.58
C ASN A 117 -0.09 5.68 1.75
N VAL A 118 0.10 4.74 0.84
CA VAL A 118 -0.62 3.47 0.77
C VAL A 118 0.28 2.36 1.29
N ASN A 119 -0.25 1.55 2.19
CA ASN A 119 0.35 0.34 2.71
C ASN A 119 -0.13 -0.88 1.91
N PHE A 120 0.82 -1.62 1.35
CA PHE A 120 0.65 -2.81 0.55
C PHE A 120 1.14 -4.03 1.34
N TYR A 121 0.32 -5.09 1.34
CA TYR A 121 0.58 -6.32 2.09
C TYR A 121 0.37 -7.54 1.21
N GLU A 122 1.09 -8.61 1.53
CA GLU A 122 0.79 -9.93 0.96
C GLU A 122 -0.52 -10.47 1.55
N LEU A 123 -1.42 -10.94 0.68
CA LEU A 123 -2.66 -11.57 1.13
C LEU A 123 -2.41 -12.97 1.68
N TRP A 124 -2.72 -13.18 2.95
CA TRP A 124 -2.54 -14.48 3.58
C TRP A 124 -3.69 -15.44 3.29
N GLY A 125 -3.35 -16.70 3.05
CA GLY A 125 -4.31 -17.79 3.03
C GLY A 125 -4.92 -18.06 4.42
N ARG A 126 -6.11 -18.68 4.44
CA ARG A 126 -6.84 -19.01 5.68
C ARG A 126 -6.02 -19.82 6.68
N THR A 127 -5.25 -20.79 6.19
CA THR A 127 -4.40 -21.66 7.03
C THR A 127 -3.33 -20.84 7.76
N MET A 128 -2.58 -20.01 7.03
CA MET A 128 -1.54 -19.16 7.62
C MET A 128 -2.12 -18.18 8.64
N MET A 129 -3.23 -17.50 8.31
CA MET A 129 -3.90 -16.60 9.25
C MET A 129 -4.30 -17.30 10.55
N ARG A 130 -4.86 -18.51 10.46
CA ARG A 130 -5.26 -19.28 11.63
C ARG A 130 -4.06 -19.66 12.48
N ASP A 131 -3.01 -20.15 11.85
CA ASP A 131 -1.83 -20.66 12.55
C ASP A 131 -1.09 -19.51 13.27
N VAL A 132 -0.89 -18.37 12.59
CA VAL A 132 -0.31 -17.16 13.20
C VAL A 132 -1.19 -16.63 14.34
N ARG A 133 -2.52 -16.53 14.16
CA ARG A 133 -3.42 -16.03 15.21
C ARG A 133 -3.40 -16.91 16.46
N LYS A 134 -3.39 -18.24 16.28
CA LYS A 134 -3.30 -19.19 17.39
C LYS A 134 -1.99 -18.99 18.16
N LEU A 135 -0.87 -18.91 17.44
CA LEU A 135 0.45 -18.73 18.03
C LEU A 135 0.59 -17.38 18.73
N SER A 136 0.08 -16.29 18.15
CA SER A 136 0.02 -14.97 18.79
C SER A 136 -0.79 -14.97 20.09
N SER A 137 -1.88 -15.76 20.17
CA SER A 137 -2.65 -15.91 21.40
C SER A 137 -1.85 -16.63 22.48
N THR A 138 -1.22 -17.76 22.13
CA THR A 138 -0.38 -18.54 23.05
C THR A 138 0.78 -17.70 23.59
N ILE A 139 1.45 -16.93 22.74
CA ILE A 139 2.55 -16.05 23.14
C ILE A 139 2.07 -14.94 24.08
N ARG A 140 0.90 -14.34 23.81
CA ARG A 140 0.32 -13.33 24.69
C ARG A 140 0.04 -13.91 26.09
N GLU A 141 -0.55 -15.10 26.14
CA GLU A 141 -0.84 -15.81 27.40
C GLU A 141 0.43 -16.15 28.17
N ASP A 142 1.48 -16.58 27.47
CA ASP A 142 2.77 -16.91 28.08
C ASP A 142 3.45 -15.67 28.67
N ILE A 143 3.52 -14.58 27.91
CA ILE A 143 4.10 -13.31 28.38
C ILE A 143 3.31 -12.78 29.58
N GLN A 144 1.98 -12.80 29.51
CA GLN A 144 1.13 -12.35 30.62
C GLN A 144 1.32 -13.22 31.86
N SER A 145 1.40 -14.54 31.70
CA SER A 145 1.61 -15.48 32.80
C SER A 145 2.99 -15.32 33.44
N ASP A 146 4.02 -15.04 32.64
CA ASP A 146 5.38 -14.79 33.10
C ASP A 146 5.46 -13.49 33.90
N LEU A 147 4.85 -12.41 33.40
CA LEU A 147 4.74 -11.13 34.10
C LEU A 147 3.96 -11.24 35.42
N MET A 148 2.93 -12.08 35.48
CA MET A 148 2.18 -12.30 36.73
C MET A 148 2.95 -13.13 37.76
N ARG A 149 3.85 -14.02 37.33
CA ARG A 149 4.71 -14.82 38.21
C ARG A 149 5.92 -14.02 38.72
N ALA A 150 6.45 -13.13 37.89
CA ALA A 150 7.52 -12.21 38.25
C ALA A 150 6.94 -11.01 39.02
N HIS A 151 6.72 -11.17 40.33
CA HIS A 151 6.34 -10.05 41.20
C HIS A 151 7.35 -8.88 41.05
N ALA A 152 6.97 -7.83 40.33
CA ALA A 152 7.56 -6.49 40.38
C ALA A 152 9.10 -6.38 40.21
N GLU A 153 9.69 -7.11 39.25
CA GLU A 153 11.01 -6.74 38.69
C GLU A 153 10.83 -6.21 37.27
N GLU A 154 11.64 -5.24 36.85
CA GLU A 154 11.68 -4.61 35.51
C GLU A 154 12.12 -5.59 34.39
N ARG A 155 11.61 -6.82 34.38
CA ARG A 155 11.92 -7.83 33.38
C ARG A 155 10.80 -7.89 32.35
N LEU A 156 11.21 -7.87 31.08
CA LEU A 156 10.30 -8.17 29.97
C LEU A 156 9.86 -9.63 30.10
N GLY A 157 8.55 -9.86 30.17
CA GLY A 157 8.00 -11.21 30.10
C GLY A 157 8.42 -11.87 28.79
N SER A 158 8.76 -13.16 28.86
CA SER A 158 9.26 -13.90 27.69
C SER A 158 8.36 -15.06 27.32
N ALA A 159 8.12 -15.22 26.02
CA ALA A 159 7.42 -16.37 25.47
C ALA A 159 8.25 -17.66 25.58
N LYS A 160 7.60 -18.83 25.57
CA LYS A 160 8.30 -20.12 25.53
C LYS A 160 9.17 -20.25 24.29
N ALA A 161 10.36 -20.82 24.47
CA ALA A 161 11.32 -21.03 23.39
C ALA A 161 10.73 -21.81 22.20
N SER A 162 9.88 -22.81 22.44
CA SER A 162 9.24 -23.60 21.39
C SER A 162 8.29 -22.78 20.50
N ASP A 163 7.57 -21.81 21.07
CA ASP A 163 6.62 -20.97 20.34
C ASP A 163 7.36 -19.87 19.55
N VAL A 164 8.45 -19.35 20.12
CA VAL A 164 9.36 -18.42 19.43
C VAL A 164 10.03 -19.11 18.24
N GLU A 165 10.50 -20.34 18.41
CA GLU A 165 11.13 -21.11 17.32
C GLU A 165 10.12 -21.36 16.18
N HIS A 166 8.86 -21.64 16.51
CA HIS A 166 7.82 -21.79 15.49
C HIS A 166 7.58 -20.46 14.74
N LEU A 167 7.59 -19.32 15.44
CA LEU A 167 7.53 -18.02 14.76
C LEU A 167 8.74 -17.75 13.87
N HIS A 168 9.94 -18.11 14.31
CA HIS A 168 11.16 -17.96 13.51
C HIS A 168 11.07 -18.81 12.24
N HIS A 169 10.57 -20.03 12.34
CA HIS A 169 10.33 -20.87 11.18
C HIS A 169 9.31 -20.26 10.20
N ILE A 170 8.19 -19.73 10.71
CA ILE A 170 7.20 -19.02 9.88
C ILE A 170 7.86 -17.80 9.21
N PHE A 171 8.64 -17.04 9.95
CA PHE A 171 9.34 -15.87 9.43
C PHE A 171 10.27 -16.25 8.28
N GLU A 172 11.19 -17.17 8.51
CA GLU A 172 12.21 -17.56 7.53
C GLU A 172 11.60 -18.13 6.25
N LYS A 173 10.51 -18.91 6.38
CA LYS A 173 9.79 -19.45 5.24
C LYS A 173 9.17 -18.37 4.34
N ASN A 174 8.76 -17.24 4.92
CA ASN A 174 8.03 -16.19 4.22
C ASN A 174 8.89 -14.96 3.88
N PHE A 175 10.12 -14.87 4.40
CA PHE A 175 11.00 -13.74 4.20
C PHE A 175 11.44 -13.61 2.75
N LYS A 176 11.25 -12.40 2.19
CA LYS A 176 11.51 -12.12 0.76
C LYS A 176 12.41 -10.91 0.50
N TRP A 177 12.69 -10.09 1.51
CA TRP A 177 13.52 -8.88 1.38
C TRP A 177 15.01 -9.21 1.48
N LEU A 178 15.52 -9.91 0.47
CA LEU A 178 16.94 -10.23 0.32
C LEU A 178 17.70 -9.06 -0.32
N ALA A 179 19.02 -9.02 -0.15
CA ALA A 179 19.86 -8.06 -0.87
C ALA A 179 19.77 -8.28 -2.39
N GLY A 180 19.73 -7.20 -3.17
CA GLY A 180 19.62 -7.23 -4.63
C GLY A 180 18.84 -6.07 -5.22
N GLU A 181 18.69 -6.08 -6.55
CA GLU A 181 17.84 -5.11 -7.26
C GLU A 181 16.40 -5.62 -7.39
N TYR A 182 15.48 -4.67 -7.30
CA TYR A 182 14.05 -4.90 -7.34
C TYR A 182 13.43 -3.97 -8.37
N GLU A 183 12.55 -4.55 -9.20
CA GLU A 183 11.63 -3.82 -10.06
C GLU A 183 10.22 -3.99 -9.50
N ALA A 184 9.53 -2.88 -9.23
CA ALA A 184 8.19 -2.88 -8.70
C ALA A 184 7.25 -2.10 -9.62
N THR A 185 6.07 -2.67 -9.88
CA THR A 185 5.03 -2.05 -10.72
C THR A 185 3.76 -1.85 -9.89
N ILE A 186 3.34 -0.59 -9.72
CA ILE A 186 2.04 -0.24 -9.14
C ILE A 186 0.99 -0.31 -10.25
N GLU A 187 -0.10 -1.03 -10.02
CA GLU A 187 -1.23 -1.17 -10.91
C GLU A 187 -2.50 -0.65 -10.24
N ALA A 188 -3.25 0.19 -10.94
CA ALA A 188 -4.63 0.49 -10.60
C ALA A 188 -5.56 -0.41 -11.42
N ILE A 189 -6.42 -1.16 -10.74
CA ILE A 189 -7.19 -2.24 -11.35
C ILE A 189 -8.68 -2.01 -11.14
N ASP A 190 -9.48 -2.28 -12.17
CA ASP A 190 -10.93 -2.16 -12.12
C ASP A 190 -11.64 -3.41 -11.53
N ARG A 191 -12.97 -3.43 -11.60
CA ARG A 191 -13.78 -4.54 -11.09
C ARG A 191 -13.59 -5.85 -11.87
N ASP A 192 -13.29 -5.74 -13.16
CA ASP A 192 -13.16 -6.87 -14.08
C ASP A 192 -11.70 -7.34 -14.18
N ASP A 193 -10.85 -6.91 -13.24
CA ASP A 193 -9.42 -7.21 -13.14
C ASP A 193 -8.56 -6.63 -14.28
N ASN A 194 -9.07 -5.61 -15.00
CA ASN A 194 -8.29 -4.92 -16.01
C ASN A 194 -7.38 -3.87 -15.38
N VAL A 195 -6.13 -3.81 -15.85
CA VAL A 195 -5.19 -2.75 -15.48
C VAL A 195 -5.60 -1.46 -16.19
N LEU A 196 -6.03 -0.47 -15.41
CA LEU A 196 -6.44 0.86 -15.88
C LEU A 196 -5.23 1.76 -16.15
N ALA A 197 -4.23 1.65 -15.29
CA ALA A 197 -2.97 2.37 -15.39
C ALA A 197 -1.91 1.65 -14.55
N LEU A 198 -0.64 1.85 -14.91
CA LEU A 198 0.48 1.32 -14.17
C LEU A 198 1.65 2.30 -14.16
N THR A 199 2.54 2.15 -13.19
CA THR A 199 3.83 2.83 -13.14
C THR A 199 4.87 1.91 -12.52
N THR A 200 6.10 1.96 -13.01
CA THR A 200 7.19 1.06 -12.62
C THR A 200 8.31 1.87 -11.97
N PHE A 201 9.00 1.27 -11.01
CA PHE A 201 10.15 1.86 -10.35
C PHE A 201 11.12 0.79 -9.86
N GLU A 202 12.36 1.21 -9.66
CA GLU A 202 13.44 0.34 -9.21
C GLU A 202 14.01 0.82 -7.88
N PHE A 203 14.46 -0.13 -7.08
CA PHE A 203 15.22 0.13 -5.86
C PHE A 203 16.18 -1.03 -5.59
N THR A 204 17.15 -0.78 -4.71
CA THR A 204 18.16 -1.76 -4.31
C THR A 204 18.08 -1.94 -2.81
N ILE A 205 18.12 -3.17 -2.34
CA ILE A 205 18.30 -3.51 -0.92
C ILE A 205 19.75 -3.96 -0.75
N PHE A 206 20.49 -3.32 0.15
CA PHE A 206 21.83 -3.74 0.51
C PHE A 206 21.82 -4.85 1.57
N GLU A 207 22.94 -5.56 1.71
CA GLU A 207 23.09 -6.67 2.66
C GLU A 207 22.76 -6.24 4.10
N SER A 208 23.27 -5.08 4.54
CA SER A 208 23.00 -4.57 5.89
C SER A 208 21.52 -4.27 6.12
N GLU A 209 20.81 -3.82 5.09
CA GLU A 209 19.39 -3.47 5.17
C GLU A 209 18.51 -4.73 5.18
N SER A 210 18.90 -5.74 4.39
CA SER A 210 18.26 -7.06 4.43
C SER A 210 18.46 -7.74 5.79
N GLU A 211 19.66 -7.65 6.36
CA GLU A 211 19.97 -8.15 7.71
C GLU A 211 19.17 -7.42 8.80
N GLU A 212 18.96 -6.10 8.66
CA GLU A 212 18.12 -5.32 9.57
C GLU A 212 16.68 -5.84 9.57
N LEU A 213 16.07 -6.01 8.39
CA LEU A 213 14.72 -6.56 8.24
C LEU A 213 14.63 -8.00 8.76
N LEU A 214 15.65 -8.83 8.53
CA LEU A 214 15.74 -10.19 9.04
C LEU A 214 15.79 -10.22 10.57
N ASN A 215 16.47 -9.25 11.19
CA ASN A 215 16.62 -9.15 12.64
C ASN A 215 15.33 -8.76 13.37
N HIS A 216 14.26 -8.35 12.66
CA HIS A 216 12.96 -8.07 13.26
C HIS A 216 12.41 -9.25 14.08
N LYS A 217 12.73 -10.49 13.69
CA LYS A 217 12.29 -11.71 14.40
C LYS A 217 12.91 -11.87 15.79
N SER A 218 14.02 -11.17 16.09
CA SER A 218 14.72 -11.27 17.38
C SER A 218 13.88 -10.75 18.56
N GLU A 219 12.90 -9.90 18.29
CA GLU A 219 12.03 -9.28 19.29
C GLU A 219 10.74 -10.08 19.54
N TYR A 220 10.48 -11.15 18.76
CA TYR A 220 9.29 -11.99 18.91
C TYR A 220 9.19 -12.68 20.27
N LYS A 221 10.34 -12.98 20.90
CA LYS A 221 10.39 -13.52 22.27
C LYS A 221 9.77 -12.61 23.33
N TYR A 222 9.68 -11.31 23.05
CA TYR A 222 9.07 -10.30 23.92
C TYR A 222 7.67 -9.89 23.45
N GLY A 223 7.17 -10.50 22.36
CA GLY A 223 5.85 -10.25 21.81
C GLY A 223 5.75 -9.05 20.86
N TYR A 224 6.82 -8.28 20.63
CA TYR A 224 6.83 -7.15 19.70
C TYR A 224 6.65 -7.61 18.25
N GLY A 225 5.69 -7.00 17.55
CA GLY A 225 5.28 -7.40 16.20
C GLY A 225 4.45 -8.69 16.13
N VAL A 226 4.06 -9.25 17.29
CA VAL A 226 3.24 -10.47 17.40
C VAL A 226 1.93 -10.18 18.12
N CYS A 227 2.02 -9.75 19.36
CA CYS A 227 0.89 -9.39 20.22
C CYS A 227 1.01 -7.98 20.80
N LEU A 228 2.21 -7.39 20.75
CA LEU A 228 2.51 -6.00 21.04
C LEU A 228 2.83 -5.26 19.72
N PRO A 229 2.70 -3.92 19.68
CA PRO A 229 3.16 -3.11 18.55
C PRO A 229 4.64 -3.37 18.22
N ASN A 230 5.10 -2.93 17.04
CA ASN A 230 6.50 -3.04 16.70
C ASN A 230 7.39 -2.23 17.66
N SER A 231 8.56 -2.77 18.01
CA SER A 231 9.57 -2.02 18.78
C SER A 231 10.40 -1.11 17.86
N SER A 232 11.24 -0.26 18.44
CA SER A 232 12.15 0.60 17.66
C SER A 232 13.16 -0.17 16.80
N LYS A 233 13.44 -1.43 17.14
CA LYS A 233 14.29 -2.33 16.34
C LYS A 233 13.56 -2.98 15.16
N GLN A 234 12.25 -2.77 15.06
CA GLN A 234 11.41 -3.24 13.96
C GLN A 234 10.95 -2.04 13.10
N SER A 235 11.85 -1.06 12.95
CA SER A 235 11.57 0.16 12.20
C SER A 235 11.50 -0.13 10.70
N PRO A 236 10.68 0.61 9.94
CA PRO A 236 10.70 0.54 8.49
C PRO A 236 12.03 0.97 7.89
N LEU A 237 12.51 0.22 6.91
CA LEU A 237 13.62 0.61 6.06
C LEU A 237 13.10 1.60 5.00
N VAL A 238 13.66 2.80 4.93
CA VAL A 238 13.24 3.83 3.96
C VAL A 238 14.28 3.93 2.86
N ILE A 239 13.89 3.56 1.63
CA ILE A 239 14.77 3.55 0.46
C ILE A 239 14.35 4.66 -0.50
N GLN A 240 15.34 5.42 -0.99
CA GLN A 240 15.14 6.36 -2.07
C GLN A 240 15.10 5.62 -3.42
N LEU A 241 14.07 5.90 -4.20
CA LEU A 241 13.88 5.29 -5.51
C LEU A 241 14.81 5.93 -6.55
N LYS A 242 15.29 5.12 -7.50
CA LYS A 242 16.01 5.64 -8.66
C LYS A 242 15.06 6.57 -9.46
N SER A 243 15.59 7.72 -9.90
CA SER A 243 14.87 8.74 -10.67
C SER A 243 14.62 8.31 -12.10
#